data_AF-A0AAD6KN77-F1
#
_entry.id   AF-A0AAD6KN77-F1
#
_cell.length_a   1.000
_cell.length_b   1.000
_cell.length_c   1.000
_cell.angle_alpha   90.00
_cell.angle_beta   90.00
_cell.angle_gamma   90.00
#
_symmetry.space_group_name_H-M   'P 1'
#
loop_
_entity.id
_entity.type
_entity.pdbx_description
1 polymer ?
#
loop_
_entity_poly.entity_id
_entity_poly.type
_entity_poly.pdbx_seq_one_letter_code
_entity_poly.pdbx_strand_id
1 'polypeptide(L)'
;MCSNLTVPRGGESTGLAQPVYIMSTVMVFVMWALVAAIPCQERSGLSTHFQIPKQFGWAHSIIGMQEKIGEEWKKKEKKGSPGLLEEMQRMEKLGQSLIEFADGFQFPAEAEKLEEVAAQVAELAEICQRMEEGLIPFTAAD
;
A
#
# COMPACT_ATOMS: atom_id res chain seq x y z
N MET A 1 10.98 4.75 9.46
CA MET A 1 11.41 3.61 10.30
C MET A 1 12.92 3.39 10.36
N CYS A 2 13.77 4.08 9.56
CA CYS A 2 15.23 3.88 9.59
C CYS A 2 16.04 4.84 10.46
N SER A 3 15.41 5.81 11.14
CA SER A 3 16.13 6.92 11.80
C SER A 3 17.09 6.51 12.92
N ASN A 4 17.07 5.24 13.35
CA ASN A 4 17.90 4.71 14.43
C ASN A 4 19.02 3.75 13.96
N LEU A 5 19.15 3.47 12.65
CA LEU A 5 20.23 2.62 12.13
C LEU A 5 21.49 3.46 11.92
N THR A 6 22.29 3.63 12.97
CA THR A 6 23.59 4.31 12.87
C THR A 6 24.69 3.32 12.53
N VAL A 7 25.52 3.70 11.57
CA VAL A 7 26.73 2.93 11.23
C VAL A 7 27.66 2.87 12.44
N PRO A 8 28.12 1.68 12.85
CA PRO A 8 29.13 1.54 13.90
C PRO A 8 30.37 2.37 13.54
N ARG A 9 30.84 3.21 14.47
CA ARG A 9 32.11 3.93 14.32
C ARG A 9 33.27 2.97 14.59
N GLY A 10 34.35 3.10 13.82
CA GLY A 10 35.58 2.32 14.04
C GLY A 10 36.22 2.70 15.38
N GLY A 11 35.81 2.03 16.45
CA GLY A 11 36.24 2.32 17.82
C GLY A 11 35.37 1.70 18.93
N GLU A 12 34.18 1.19 18.60
CA GLU A 12 33.35 0.48 19.58
C GLU A 12 33.86 -0.96 19.82
N SER A 13 34.31 -1.20 21.05
CA SER A 13 35.14 -2.31 21.52
C SER A 13 34.44 -3.69 21.57
N THR A 14 33.35 -3.89 20.85
CA THR A 14 32.67 -5.19 20.76
C THR A 14 32.48 -5.56 19.29
N GLY A 15 33.08 -6.68 18.85
CA GLY A 15 32.96 -7.18 17.48
C GLY A 15 31.52 -7.58 17.05
N LEU A 16 30.52 -7.34 17.91
CA LEU A 16 29.12 -7.61 17.69
C LEU A 16 28.35 -6.43 17.08
N ALA A 17 28.86 -5.20 17.18
CA ALA A 17 28.16 -4.01 16.68
C ALA A 17 27.92 -4.07 15.16
N GLN A 18 28.91 -4.54 14.40
CA GLN A 18 28.81 -4.70 12.95
C GLN A 18 27.81 -5.80 12.54
N PRO A 19 27.86 -7.03 13.08
CA PRO A 19 26.82 -8.04 12.86
C PRO A 19 25.40 -7.56 13.21
N VAL A 20 25.21 -6.90 14.36
CA VAL A 20 23.90 -6.39 14.79
C VAL A 20 23.37 -5.31 13.84
N TYR A 21 24.24 -4.41 13.36
CA TYR A 21 23.89 -3.42 12.35
C TYR A 21 23.43 -4.08 11.03
N ILE A 22 24.13 -5.13 10.58
CA ILE A 22 23.77 -5.87 9.36
C ILE A 22 22.40 -6.52 9.52
N MET A 23 22.20 -7.27 10.62
CA MET A 23 20.92 -7.95 10.88
C MET A 23 19.75 -6.96 10.95
N SER A 24 19.96 -5.83 11.60
CA SER A 24 18.93 -4.78 11.71
C SER A 24 18.62 -4.14 10.34
N THR A 25 19.65 -3.93 9.50
CA THR A 25 19.46 -3.42 8.13
C THR A 25 18.68 -4.40 7.27
N VAL A 26 18.99 -5.70 7.35
CA VAL A 26 18.25 -6.75 6.63
C VAL A 26 16.80 -6.80 7.10
N MET A 27 16.54 -6.72 8.41
CA MET A 27 15.18 -6.74 8.95
C MET A 27 14.35 -5.57 8.44
N VAL A 28 14.91 -4.35 8.44
CA VAL A 28 14.20 -3.18 7.92
C VAL A 28 13.99 -3.28 6.40
N PHE A 29 14.97 -3.81 5.65
CA PHE A 29 14.81 -4.06 4.23
C PHE A 29 13.69 -5.07 3.95
N VAL A 30 13.63 -6.18 4.69
CA VAL A 30 12.57 -7.19 4.55
C VAL A 30 11.20 -6.60 4.88
N MET A 31 11.10 -5.84 5.97
CA MET A 31 9.86 -5.15 6.33
C MET A 31 9.40 -4.20 5.21
N TRP A 32 10.33 -3.43 4.63
CA TRP A 32 10.03 -2.58 3.49
C TRP A 32 9.62 -3.36 2.25
N ALA A 33 10.32 -4.46 1.92
CA ALA A 33 9.99 -5.29 0.76
C ALA A 33 8.61 -5.96 0.90
N LEU A 34 8.23 -6.38 2.12
CA LEU A 34 6.89 -6.88 2.41
C LEU A 34 5.83 -5.81 2.19
N VAL A 35 6.08 -4.58 2.64
CA VAL A 35 5.19 -3.45 2.39
C VAL A 35 5.08 -3.15 0.88
N ALA A 36 6.21 -3.17 0.15
CA ALA A 36 6.24 -3.00 -1.31
C ALA A 36 5.47 -4.08 -2.08
N ALA A 37 5.37 -5.27 -1.51
CA ALA A 37 4.63 -6.38 -2.10
C ALA A 37 3.11 -6.27 -1.90
N ILE A 38 2.63 -5.37 -1.01
CA ILE A 38 1.20 -5.17 -0.78
C ILE A 38 0.62 -4.36 -1.97
N PRO A 39 -0.28 -4.96 -2.76
CA PRO A 39 -0.81 -4.35 -3.97
C PRO A 39 -1.74 -3.15 -3.69
N CYS A 40 -2.26 -3.00 -2.47
CA CYS A 40 -3.25 -1.98 -2.15
C CYS A 40 -2.66 -0.63 -1.69
N GLN A 41 -1.35 -0.42 -1.85
CA GLN A 41 -0.65 0.77 -1.35
C GLN A 41 -0.71 1.93 -2.36
N GLU A 42 -1.92 2.42 -2.62
CA GLU A 42 -2.26 3.38 -3.70
C GLU A 42 -1.62 4.77 -3.53
N ARG A 43 -1.55 5.29 -2.28
CA ARG A 43 -1.42 6.74 -2.06
C ARG A 43 -0.11 7.22 -1.43
N SER A 44 0.67 6.33 -0.78
CA SER A 44 1.83 6.78 0.02
C SER A 44 3.18 6.71 -0.68
N GLY A 45 3.24 6.17 -1.90
CA GLY A 45 4.52 5.91 -2.57
C GLY A 45 5.35 4.85 -1.84
N LEU A 46 6.20 4.12 -2.56
CA LEU A 46 7.19 3.28 -1.90
C LEU A 46 8.32 4.17 -1.34
N SER A 47 8.19 4.66 -0.11
CA SER A 47 9.24 5.48 0.50
C SER A 47 10.53 4.66 0.66
N THR A 48 11.61 5.07 0.00
CA THR A 48 12.91 4.35 -0.01
C THR A 48 13.95 5.01 0.90
N HIS A 49 13.52 5.67 1.98
CA HIS A 49 14.44 6.46 2.81
C HIS A 49 15.24 5.59 3.81
N PHE A 50 16.03 4.66 3.28
CA PHE A 50 17.00 3.87 4.03
C PHE A 50 18.35 4.01 3.33
N GLN A 51 19.25 4.84 3.88
CA GLN A 51 20.57 5.03 3.32
C GLN A 51 21.51 3.93 3.80
N ILE A 52 21.89 3.02 2.90
CA ILE A 52 22.82 1.94 3.19
C ILE A 52 24.24 2.44 2.86
N PRO A 53 25.20 2.37 3.80
CA PRO A 53 26.58 2.77 3.56
C PRO A 53 27.24 1.88 2.51
N LYS A 54 27.66 2.47 1.38
CA LYS A 54 28.28 1.76 0.26
C LYS A 54 29.65 1.14 0.57
N GLN A 55 30.22 1.45 1.73
CA GLN A 55 31.52 0.93 2.19
C GLN A 55 31.52 -0.57 2.49
N PHE A 56 30.35 -1.19 2.66
CA PHE A 56 30.24 -2.62 2.95
C PHE A 56 29.97 -3.43 1.68
N GLY A 57 30.67 -4.56 1.50
CA GLY A 57 30.51 -5.41 0.31
C GLY A 57 29.09 -5.96 0.09
N TRP A 58 28.32 -6.19 1.17
CA TRP A 58 26.92 -6.63 1.08
C TRP A 58 25.95 -5.51 0.70
N ALA A 59 26.34 -4.23 0.87
CA ALA A 59 25.46 -3.09 0.62
C ALA A 59 25.04 -3.03 -0.85
N HIS A 60 25.93 -3.40 -1.78
CA HIS A 60 25.65 -3.36 -3.21
C HIS A 60 24.50 -4.30 -3.60
N SER A 61 24.43 -5.50 -3.02
CA SER A 61 23.34 -6.45 -3.26
C SER A 61 22.00 -5.91 -2.77
N ILE A 62 21.95 -5.28 -1.59
CA ILE A 62 20.70 -4.70 -1.08
C ILE A 62 20.27 -3.50 -1.92
N ILE A 63 21.20 -2.62 -2.29
CA ILE A 63 20.91 -1.46 -3.17
C ILE A 63 20.36 -1.94 -4.51
N GLY A 64 20.97 -2.93 -5.16
CA GLY A 64 20.48 -3.47 -6.43
C GLY A 64 19.08 -4.10 -6.32
N MET A 65 18.76 -4.76 -5.20
CA MET A 65 17.39 -5.24 -4.94
C MET A 65 16.41 -4.08 -4.75
N GLN A 66 16.78 -3.02 -4.02
CA GLN A 66 15.94 -1.82 -3.84
C GLN A 66 15.64 -1.15 -5.18
N GLU A 67 16.65 -1.01 -6.04
CA GLU A 67 16.49 -0.44 -7.38
C GLU A 67 15.53 -1.26 -8.23
N LYS A 68 15.75 -2.59 -8.31
CA LYS A 68 14.88 -3.50 -9.07
C LYS A 68 13.43 -3.47 -8.57
N ILE A 69 13.23 -3.51 -7.26
CA ILE A 69 11.89 -3.40 -6.66
C ILE A 69 11.26 -2.04 -6.99
N GLY A 70 12.01 -0.95 -6.90
CA GLY A 70 11.55 0.39 -7.25
C GLY A 70 11.18 0.53 -8.74
N GLU A 71 11.93 -0.11 -9.64
CA GLU A 71 11.61 -0.15 -11.07
C GLU A 71 10.31 -0.91 -11.35
N GLU A 72 10.15 -2.10 -10.76
CA GLU A 72 8.91 -2.87 -10.88
C GLU A 72 7.71 -2.13 -10.29
N TRP A 73 7.92 -1.43 -9.17
CA TRP A 73 6.89 -0.60 -8.55
C TRP A 73 6.47 0.57 -9.45
N LYS A 74 7.42 1.26 -10.09
CA LYS A 74 7.12 2.30 -11.10
C LYS A 74 6.38 1.75 -12.33
N LYS A 75 6.70 0.53 -12.77
CA LYS A 75 5.96 -0.12 -13.86
C LYS A 75 4.52 -0.42 -13.45
N LYS A 76 4.29 -0.85 -12.20
CA LYS A 76 2.95 -1.05 -11.65
C LYS A 76 2.17 0.26 -11.54
N GLU A 77 2.80 1.32 -11.02
CA GLU A 77 2.18 2.65 -10.90
C GLU A 77 1.68 3.16 -12.27
N LYS A 78 2.48 3.02 -13.33
CA LYS A 78 2.10 3.41 -14.70
C LYS A 78 0.95 2.60 -15.29
N LYS A 79 0.80 1.33 -14.89
CA LYS A 79 -0.30 0.47 -15.36
C LYS A 79 -1.60 0.73 -14.62
N GLY A 80 -1.57 1.56 -13.56
CA GLY A 80 -2.62 1.62 -12.57
C GLY A 80 -2.54 0.39 -11.68
N SER A 81 -2.37 0.60 -10.38
CA SER A 81 -2.79 -0.42 -9.43
C SER A 81 -4.30 -0.33 -9.35
N PRO A 82 -5.03 -1.44 -9.34
CA PRO A 82 -6.43 -1.34 -9.05
C PRO A 82 -6.63 -1.04 -7.55
N GLY A 83 -7.35 0.05 -7.29
CA GLY A 83 -7.53 0.66 -5.97
C GLY A 83 -8.39 -0.11 -4.99
N LEU A 84 -8.15 -1.41 -4.78
CA LEU A 84 -8.96 -2.26 -3.91
C LEU A 84 -9.20 -1.67 -2.51
N LEU A 85 -8.20 -1.04 -1.89
CA LEU A 85 -8.35 -0.48 -0.55
C LEU A 85 -9.16 0.83 -0.53
N GLU A 86 -8.92 1.74 -1.47
CA GLU A 86 -9.71 2.97 -1.57
C GLU A 86 -11.16 2.66 -1.94
N GLU A 87 -11.36 1.76 -2.91
CA GLU A 87 -12.68 1.32 -3.34
C GLU A 87 -13.42 0.58 -2.19
N MET A 88 -12.75 -0.27 -1.41
CA MET A 88 -13.33 -0.92 -0.23
C MET A 88 -13.78 0.09 0.84
N GLN A 89 -12.96 1.12 1.11
CA GLN A 89 -13.32 2.18 2.06
C GLN A 89 -14.50 3.04 1.58
N ARG A 90 -14.60 3.30 0.27
CA ARG A 90 -15.75 4.02 -0.31
C ARG A 90 -17.01 3.18 -0.30
N MET A 91 -16.90 1.90 -0.67
CA MET A 91 -17.99 0.92 -0.59
C MET A 91 -18.59 0.84 0.81
N GLU A 92 -17.74 0.78 1.86
CA GLU A 92 -18.19 0.77 3.26
C GLU A 92 -19.00 2.02 3.60
N LYS A 93 -18.52 3.21 3.24
CA LYS A 93 -19.21 4.49 3.51
C LYS A 93 -20.55 4.61 2.78
N LEU A 94 -20.58 4.26 1.50
CA LEU A 94 -21.82 4.28 0.72
C LEU A 94 -22.81 3.24 1.24
N GLY A 95 -22.33 2.04 1.55
CA GLY A 95 -23.16 0.99 2.15
C GLY A 95 -23.79 1.45 3.46
N GLN A 96 -23.02 2.10 4.34
CA GLN A 96 -23.53 2.68 5.58
C GLN A 96 -24.62 3.72 5.33
N SER A 97 -24.39 4.66 4.39
CA SER A 97 -25.38 5.69 4.04
C SER A 97 -26.66 5.11 3.46
N LEU A 98 -26.57 4.06 2.64
CA LEU A 98 -27.73 3.39 2.05
C LEU A 98 -28.54 2.61 3.09
N ILE A 99 -27.87 1.99 4.07
CA ILE A 99 -28.53 1.33 5.20
C ILE A 99 -29.30 2.36 6.03
N GLU A 100 -28.67 3.50 6.36
CA GLU A 100 -29.32 4.58 7.11
C GLU A 100 -30.53 5.16 6.36
N PHE A 101 -30.43 5.30 5.03
CA PHE A 101 -31.57 5.68 4.20
C PHE A 101 -32.72 4.67 4.29
N ALA A 102 -32.41 3.36 4.17
CA ALA A 102 -33.40 2.29 4.20
C ALA A 102 -34.12 2.21 5.54
N ASP A 103 -33.39 2.35 6.65
CA ASP A 103 -33.95 2.34 8.00
C ASP A 103 -34.84 3.56 8.27
N GLY A 104 -34.49 4.72 7.70
CA GLY A 104 -35.23 5.97 7.81
C GLY A 104 -36.29 6.19 6.72
N PHE A 105 -36.56 5.20 5.87
CA PHE A 105 -37.45 5.38 4.72
C PHE A 105 -38.92 5.43 5.15
N GLN A 106 -39.62 6.48 4.74
CA GLN A 106 -41.08 6.60 4.89
C GLN A 106 -41.71 7.02 3.57
N PHE A 107 -42.84 6.41 3.24
CA PHE A 107 -43.57 6.72 2.01
C PHE A 107 -44.61 7.83 2.26
N PRO A 108 -44.80 8.78 1.33
CA PRO A 108 -44.02 8.98 0.10
C PRO A 108 -42.65 9.62 0.39
N ALA A 109 -41.62 9.15 -0.31
CA ALA A 109 -40.29 9.71 -0.19
C ALA A 109 -40.16 11.01 -0.99
N GLU A 110 -39.34 11.92 -0.46
CA GLU A 110 -39.01 13.19 -1.11
C GLU A 110 -38.18 12.96 -2.38
N ALA A 111 -38.51 13.64 -3.46
CA ALA A 111 -37.91 13.42 -4.77
C ALA A 111 -36.39 13.66 -4.78
N GLU A 112 -35.93 14.69 -4.08
CA GLU A 112 -34.50 15.00 -3.91
C GLU A 112 -33.75 13.86 -3.21
N LYS A 113 -34.35 13.31 -2.14
CA LYS A 113 -33.78 12.18 -1.39
C LYS A 113 -33.70 10.91 -2.23
N LEU A 114 -34.68 10.67 -3.11
CA LEU A 114 -34.65 9.54 -4.05
C LEU A 114 -33.58 9.71 -5.13
N GLU A 115 -33.37 10.93 -5.62
CA GLU A 115 -32.33 11.24 -6.60
C GLU A 115 -30.92 11.06 -6.00
N GLU A 116 -30.71 11.52 -4.76
CA GLU A 116 -29.45 11.32 -4.02
C GLU A 116 -29.14 9.83 -3.86
N VAL A 117 -30.11 9.02 -3.43
CA VAL A 117 -29.93 7.57 -3.28
C VAL A 117 -29.66 6.90 -4.63
N ALA A 118 -30.34 7.31 -5.69
CA ALA A 118 -30.06 6.80 -7.03
C ALA A 118 -28.61 7.09 -7.46
N ALA A 119 -28.09 8.27 -7.15
CA ALA A 119 -26.69 8.62 -7.40
C ALA A 119 -25.73 7.78 -6.54
N GLN A 120 -26.02 7.58 -5.25
CA GLN A 120 -25.22 6.72 -4.38
C GLN A 120 -25.18 5.26 -4.83
N VAL A 121 -26.30 4.72 -5.32
CA VAL A 121 -26.37 3.36 -5.88
C VAL A 121 -25.57 3.26 -7.18
N ALA A 122 -25.62 4.30 -8.03
CA ALA A 122 -24.81 4.34 -9.25
C ALA A 122 -23.30 4.40 -8.93
N GLU A 123 -22.91 5.19 -7.94
CA GLU A 123 -21.52 5.26 -7.45
C GLU A 123 -21.06 3.90 -6.89
N LEU A 124 -21.92 3.23 -6.10
CA LEU A 124 -21.64 1.90 -5.57
C LEU A 124 -21.41 0.87 -6.69
N ALA A 125 -22.21 0.93 -7.77
CA ALA A 125 -22.03 0.05 -8.92
C ALA A 125 -20.67 0.28 -9.61
N GLU A 126 -20.26 1.54 -9.77
CA GLU A 126 -18.94 1.89 -10.33
C GLU A 126 -17.79 1.37 -9.46
N ILE A 127 -17.89 1.55 -8.14
CA ILE A 127 -16.90 1.05 -7.17
C ILE A 127 -16.79 -0.47 -7.25
N CYS A 128 -17.91 -1.19 -7.30
CA CYS A 128 -17.92 -2.64 -7.46
C CYS A 128 -17.23 -3.08 -8.76
N GLN A 129 -17.47 -2.40 -9.88
CA GLN A 129 -16.80 -2.68 -11.14
C GLN A 129 -15.29 -2.48 -11.04
N ARG A 130 -14.84 -1.36 -10.46
CA ARG A 130 -13.41 -1.10 -10.24
C ARG A 130 -12.77 -2.13 -9.31
N MET A 131 -13.49 -2.58 -8.29
CA MET A 131 -13.03 -3.66 -7.42
C MET A 131 -12.90 -4.98 -8.18
N GLU A 132 -13.86 -5.33 -9.04
CA GLU A 132 -13.81 -6.53 -9.89
C GLU A 132 -12.60 -6.49 -10.84
N GLU A 133 -12.42 -5.39 -11.57
CA GLU A 133 -11.23 -5.15 -12.40
C GLU A 133 -9.94 -5.27 -11.57
N GLY A 134 -10.04 -4.88 -10.30
CA GLY A 134 -8.93 -4.95 -9.37
C GLY A 134 -8.56 -6.30 -8.80
N LEU A 135 -9.48 -7.24 -8.86
CA LEU A 135 -9.23 -8.62 -8.45
C LEU A 135 -8.56 -9.43 -9.56
N ILE A 136 -8.59 -8.97 -10.82
CA ILE A 136 -8.01 -9.66 -11.99
C ILE A 136 -6.54 -10.09 -11.77
N PRO A 137 -5.63 -9.25 -11.23
CA PRO A 137 -4.23 -9.66 -11.02
C PRO A 137 -4.04 -10.76 -9.97
N PHE A 138 -5.05 -11.04 -9.14
CA PHE A 138 -5.01 -12.10 -8.12
C PHE A 138 -5.66 -13.40 -8.60
N THR A 139 -6.53 -13.31 -9.60
CA THR A 139 -7.24 -14.46 -10.17
C THR A 139 -6.53 -15.01 -11.41
N ALA A 140 -5.68 -14.22 -12.05
CA ALA A 140 -4.74 -14.67 -13.08
C ALA A 140 -3.56 -15.44 -12.45
N ALA A 141 -3.83 -16.66 -11.98
CA ALA A 141 -2.81 -17.64 -11.65
C ALA A 141 -2.46 -18.45 -12.92
N ASP A 142 -1.34 -18.06 -13.56
CA ASP A 142 -0.47 -18.90 -14.38
C ASP A 142 0.98 -18.62 -13.95
#